data_AF-Y0KJE3-F1
#
_entry.id   AF-Y0KJE3-F1
#
_cell.length_a   1.000
_cell.length_b   1.000
_cell.length_c   1.000
_cell.angle_alpha   90.00
_cell.angle_beta   90.00
_cell.angle_gamma   90.00
#
_symmetry.space_group_name_H-M   'P 1'
#
loop_
_entity.id
_entity.type
_entity.pdbx_description
1 polymer ?
#
loop_
_entity_poly.entity_id
_entity_poly.type
_entity_poly.pdbx_seq_one_letter_code
_entity_poly.pdbx_strand_id
1 'polypeptide(L)'
;MSYSADKAHAIFSQLPEFEATRLREIVGMAEPYIEITDRYARLVSRLVSFLGHLPPKDDQDRVIRDLLADVFDFLYEGRALILGGKLSVAFPLARRAYESLSLLHLCTVEPKWATKWQAGKQIGNAEVRKALGVHPMGEPEAEMQELYKFFSEAAHPNRSLVPHRFLGEGNEYVLGLIGKPELYFVVDYCSKHLELWHWLAATVSYFYRESIGPADGAYFQEYNECFEQAKPVKKWLVESLPQLRAEAIEIDREGRST
;
A
#
# COMPACT_ATOMS: atom_id res chain seq x y z
N MET A 1 13.30 -36.47 9.75
CA MET A 1 12.47 -37.68 9.98
C MET A 1 11.55 -37.76 8.77
N SER A 2 11.87 -38.51 7.71
CA SER A 2 11.25 -38.30 6.39
C SER A 2 9.71 -38.28 6.41
N TYR A 3 9.12 -37.15 6.03
CA TYR A 3 7.70 -36.97 5.79
C TYR A 3 7.17 -37.97 4.75
N SER A 4 6.07 -38.66 5.06
CA SER A 4 5.29 -39.35 4.02
C SER A 4 4.54 -38.31 3.19
N ALA A 5 4.25 -38.65 1.92
CA ALA A 5 3.43 -37.81 1.05
C ALA A 5 2.08 -37.44 1.72
N ASP A 6 1.47 -38.38 2.43
CA ASP A 6 0.20 -38.17 3.15
C ASP A 6 0.30 -37.06 4.20
N LYS A 7 1.41 -36.99 4.93
CA LYS A 7 1.62 -35.97 5.94
C LYS A 7 1.82 -34.59 5.28
N ALA A 8 2.51 -34.53 4.14
CA ALA A 8 2.68 -33.28 3.38
C ALA A 8 1.35 -32.76 2.84
N HIS A 9 0.51 -33.65 2.31
CA HIS A 9 -0.85 -33.32 1.90
C HIS A 9 -1.71 -32.84 3.08
N ALA A 10 -1.58 -33.48 4.26
CA ALA A 10 -2.28 -33.05 5.46
C ALA A 10 -1.86 -31.64 5.93
N ILE A 11 -0.56 -31.29 5.86
CA ILE A 11 -0.11 -29.91 6.13
C ILE A 11 -0.65 -28.95 5.08
N PHE A 12 -0.59 -29.30 3.80
CA PHE A 12 -1.12 -28.45 2.74
C PHE A 12 -2.60 -28.12 2.98
N SER A 13 -3.39 -29.10 3.42
CA SER A 13 -4.80 -28.91 3.78
C SER A 13 -5.02 -27.98 4.99
N GLN A 14 -4.01 -27.76 5.83
CA GLN A 14 -4.06 -26.83 6.98
C GLN A 14 -3.65 -25.39 6.63
N LEU A 15 -3.08 -25.14 5.44
CA LEU A 15 -2.67 -23.79 5.04
C LEU A 15 -3.78 -22.74 5.16
N PRO A 16 -5.06 -23.02 4.80
CA PRO A 16 -6.14 -22.07 5.00
C PRO A 16 -6.36 -21.69 6.47
N GLU A 17 -6.18 -22.64 7.39
CA GLU A 17 -6.33 -22.39 8.84
C GLU A 17 -5.19 -21.52 9.39
N PHE A 18 -3.96 -21.76 8.95
CA PHE A 18 -2.81 -20.91 9.31
C PHE A 18 -3.00 -19.49 8.78
N GLU A 19 -3.50 -19.35 7.55
CA GLU A 19 -3.84 -18.05 6.98
C GLU A 19 -4.94 -17.34 7.78
N ALA A 20 -6.03 -18.04 8.10
CA ALA A 20 -7.14 -17.49 8.88
C ALA A 20 -6.70 -17.06 10.28
N THR A 21 -5.83 -17.82 10.93
CA THR A 21 -5.27 -17.49 12.24
C THR A 21 -4.41 -16.23 12.15
N ARG A 22 -3.44 -16.16 11.24
CA ARG A 22 -2.60 -14.96 11.06
C ARG A 22 -3.45 -13.71 10.80
N LEU A 23 -4.42 -13.83 9.89
CA LEU A 23 -5.30 -12.74 9.54
C LEU A 23 -6.07 -12.25 10.77
N ARG A 24 -6.65 -13.16 11.56
CA ARG A 24 -7.39 -12.82 12.78
C ARG A 24 -6.54 -12.06 13.79
N GLU A 25 -5.35 -12.56 14.08
CA GLU A 25 -4.43 -11.94 15.05
C GLU A 25 -3.99 -10.55 14.58
N ILE A 26 -3.55 -10.42 13.32
CA ILE A 26 -3.05 -9.15 12.78
C ILE A 26 -4.18 -8.13 12.62
N VAL A 27 -5.34 -8.55 12.13
CA VAL A 27 -6.51 -7.68 12.00
C VAL A 27 -6.93 -7.11 13.35
N GLY A 28 -6.95 -7.94 14.40
CA GLY A 28 -7.26 -7.48 15.76
C GLY A 28 -6.31 -6.39 16.26
N MET A 29 -5.02 -6.48 15.92
CA MET A 29 -4.03 -5.46 16.28
C MET A 29 -4.08 -4.21 15.40
N ALA A 30 -4.57 -4.34 14.16
CA ALA A 30 -4.53 -3.30 13.14
C ALA A 30 -5.87 -2.56 12.94
N GLU A 31 -6.84 -2.77 13.81
CA GLU A 31 -8.20 -2.20 13.70
C GLU A 31 -8.20 -0.68 13.45
N PRO A 32 -7.44 0.16 14.18
CA PRO A 32 -7.40 1.61 13.89
C PRO A 32 -6.90 1.94 12.48
N TYR A 33 -5.97 1.15 11.94
CA TYR A 33 -5.47 1.28 10.57
C TYR A 33 -6.53 0.84 9.54
N ILE A 34 -7.28 -0.22 9.82
CA ILE A 34 -8.36 -0.69 8.95
C ILE A 34 -9.47 0.36 8.87
N GLU A 35 -9.91 0.87 10.01
CA GLU A 35 -10.99 1.87 10.09
C GLU A 35 -10.64 3.14 9.31
N ILE A 36 -9.40 3.63 9.45
CA ILE A 36 -9.00 4.85 8.76
C ILE A 36 -8.80 4.65 7.26
N THR A 37 -8.26 3.50 6.84
CA THR A 37 -8.14 3.19 5.41
C THR A 37 -9.51 2.96 4.77
N ASP A 38 -10.48 2.41 5.51
CA ASP A 38 -11.88 2.34 5.05
C ASP A 38 -12.51 3.73 4.93
N ARG A 39 -12.19 4.68 5.82
CA ARG A 39 -12.64 6.07 5.69
C ARG A 39 -12.08 6.73 4.43
N TYR A 40 -10.79 6.57 4.14
CA TYR A 40 -10.21 7.04 2.89
C TYR A 40 -10.84 6.37 1.67
N ALA A 41 -11.04 5.05 1.71
CA ALA A 41 -11.69 4.31 0.62
C ALA A 41 -13.12 4.80 0.37
N ARG A 42 -13.90 5.07 1.43
CA ARG A 42 -15.24 5.66 1.33
C ARG A 42 -15.22 7.06 0.73
N LEU A 43 -14.27 7.92 1.11
CA LEU A 43 -14.12 9.26 0.53
C LEU A 43 -13.84 9.19 -0.97
N VAL A 44 -12.89 8.35 -1.38
CA VAL A 44 -12.56 8.15 -2.80
C VAL A 44 -13.76 7.56 -3.56
N SER A 45 -14.43 6.54 -3.00
CA SER A 45 -15.62 5.92 -3.59
C SER A 45 -16.77 6.94 -3.76
N ARG A 46 -16.98 7.82 -2.79
CA ARG A 46 -17.96 8.91 -2.87
C ARG A 46 -17.66 9.88 -4.01
N LEU A 47 -16.40 10.27 -4.17
CA LEU A 47 -15.95 11.08 -5.32
C LEU A 47 -16.18 10.33 -6.64
N VAL A 48 -15.79 9.07 -6.73
CA VAL A 48 -15.98 8.26 -7.95
C VAL A 48 -17.47 8.12 -8.30
N SER A 49 -18.34 7.92 -7.30
CA SER A 49 -19.79 7.89 -7.49
C SER A 49 -20.31 9.20 -8.07
N PHE A 50 -19.84 10.34 -7.57
CA PHE A 50 -20.17 11.65 -8.13
C PHE A 50 -19.70 11.78 -9.59
N LEU A 51 -18.45 11.40 -9.88
CA LEU A 51 -17.88 11.46 -11.22
C LEU A 51 -18.57 10.51 -12.21
N GLY A 52 -19.16 9.41 -11.74
CA GLY A 52 -19.91 8.45 -12.55
C GLY A 52 -21.14 9.06 -13.25
N HIS A 53 -21.64 10.19 -12.75
CA HIS A 53 -22.76 10.92 -13.36
C HIS A 53 -22.32 12.05 -14.30
N LEU A 54 -21.01 12.28 -14.44
CA LEU A 54 -20.45 13.39 -15.20
C LEU A 54 -19.52 12.88 -16.30
N PRO A 55 -19.74 13.23 -17.58
CA PRO A 55 -18.76 12.92 -18.62
C PRO A 55 -17.42 13.60 -18.31
N PRO A 56 -16.30 13.00 -18.70
CA PRO A 56 -14.99 13.64 -18.53
C PRO A 56 -14.91 14.91 -19.37
N LYS A 57 -14.39 15.99 -18.76
CA LYS A 57 -14.36 17.33 -19.37
C LYS A 57 -13.34 17.46 -20.50
N ASP A 58 -12.20 16.80 -20.34
CA ASP A 58 -11.08 16.80 -21.27
C ASP A 58 -10.23 15.52 -21.10
N ASP A 59 -9.13 15.43 -21.84
CA ASP A 59 -8.20 14.29 -21.74
C ASP A 59 -7.47 14.25 -20.39
N GLN A 60 -7.26 15.39 -19.72
CA GLN A 60 -6.64 15.40 -18.39
C GLN A 60 -7.56 14.72 -17.37
N ASP A 61 -8.85 15.06 -17.38
CA ASP A 61 -9.88 14.44 -16.53
C ASP A 61 -9.98 12.93 -16.78
N ARG A 62 -9.96 12.49 -18.05
CA ARG A 62 -9.95 11.05 -18.39
C ARG A 62 -8.78 10.32 -17.76
N VAL A 63 -7.56 10.82 -17.98
CA VAL A 63 -6.34 10.21 -17.45
C VAL A 63 -6.34 10.16 -15.93
N ILE A 64 -6.85 11.21 -15.26
CA ILE A 64 -6.93 11.25 -13.81
C ILE A 64 -7.93 10.22 -13.28
N ARG A 65 -9.08 10.03 -13.94
CA ARG A 65 -10.06 9.00 -13.57
C ARG A 65 -9.50 7.59 -13.73
N ASP A 66 -8.79 7.34 -14.83
CA ASP A 66 -8.19 6.02 -15.09
C ASP A 66 -7.11 5.70 -14.05
N LEU A 67 -6.20 6.64 -13.79
CA LEU A 67 -5.16 6.46 -12.78
C LEU A 67 -5.75 6.40 -11.36
N LEU A 68 -6.83 7.13 -11.07
CA LEU A 68 -7.52 7.09 -9.78
C LEU A 68 -8.04 5.68 -9.49
N ALA A 69 -8.71 5.07 -10.47
CA ALA A 69 -9.20 3.70 -10.36
C ALA A 69 -8.04 2.71 -10.18
N ASP A 70 -6.98 2.83 -10.99
CA ASP A 70 -5.78 1.99 -10.90
C ASP A 70 -5.12 2.08 -9.51
N VAL A 71 -4.91 3.29 -8.97
CA VAL A 71 -4.36 3.47 -7.62
C VAL A 71 -5.30 2.87 -6.56
N PHE A 72 -6.60 3.13 -6.67
CA PHE A 72 -7.58 2.64 -5.70
C PHE A 72 -7.55 1.11 -5.62
N ASP A 73 -7.56 0.40 -6.76
CA ASP A 73 -7.54 -1.05 -6.80
C ASP A 73 -6.29 -1.61 -6.10
N PHE A 74 -5.11 -1.06 -6.39
CA PHE A 74 -3.88 -1.53 -5.74
C PHE A 74 -3.83 -1.23 -4.24
N LEU A 75 -4.33 -0.07 -3.81
CA LEU A 75 -4.39 0.26 -2.38
C LEU A 75 -5.42 -0.62 -1.66
N TYR A 76 -6.59 -0.85 -2.26
CA TYR A 76 -7.64 -1.65 -1.67
C TYR A 76 -7.21 -3.12 -1.53
N GLU A 77 -6.74 -3.73 -2.62
CA GLU A 77 -6.28 -5.13 -2.63
C GLU A 77 -5.01 -5.35 -1.80
N GLY A 78 -4.11 -4.36 -1.80
CA GLY A 78 -2.86 -4.42 -1.04
C GLY A 78 -3.07 -4.61 0.46
N ARG A 79 -4.14 -4.04 1.04
CA ARG A 79 -4.40 -4.10 2.49
C ARG A 79 -4.55 -5.53 3.00
N ALA A 80 -5.37 -6.35 2.34
CA ALA A 80 -5.60 -7.73 2.78
C ALA A 80 -4.31 -8.57 2.73
N LEU A 81 -3.44 -8.29 1.76
CA LEU A 81 -2.14 -8.95 1.63
C LEU A 81 -1.16 -8.50 2.71
N ILE A 82 -1.13 -7.20 3.05
CA ILE A 82 -0.33 -6.65 4.16
C ILE A 82 -0.77 -7.31 5.47
N LEU A 83 -2.07 -7.25 5.79
CA LEU A 83 -2.62 -7.81 7.02
C LEU A 83 -2.55 -9.35 7.08
N GLY A 84 -2.53 -10.01 5.93
CA GLY A 84 -2.28 -11.45 5.84
C GLY A 84 -0.81 -11.86 6.04
N GLY A 85 0.10 -10.89 6.19
CA GLY A 85 1.55 -11.11 6.25
C GLY A 85 2.15 -11.56 4.92
N LYS A 86 1.44 -11.40 3.80
CA LYS A 86 1.86 -11.79 2.45
C LYS A 86 2.70 -10.69 1.79
N LEU A 87 3.70 -10.18 2.49
CA LEU A 87 4.44 -8.98 2.10
C LEU A 87 5.15 -9.10 0.75
N SER A 88 5.72 -10.27 0.44
CA SER A 88 6.29 -10.57 -0.89
C SER A 88 5.32 -10.38 -2.06
N VAL A 89 4.01 -10.52 -1.81
CA VAL A 89 2.94 -10.27 -2.80
C VAL A 89 2.44 -8.83 -2.71
N ALA A 90 2.40 -8.26 -1.50
CA ALA A 90 2.00 -6.87 -1.30
C ALA A 90 3.01 -5.85 -1.89
N PHE A 91 4.32 -6.16 -1.91
CA PHE A 91 5.36 -5.25 -2.41
C PHE A 91 5.14 -4.81 -3.86
N PRO A 92 4.96 -5.72 -4.85
CA PRO A 92 4.65 -5.33 -6.22
C PRO A 92 3.41 -4.43 -6.35
N LEU A 93 2.34 -4.71 -5.59
CA LEU A 93 1.11 -3.91 -5.64
C LEU A 93 1.32 -2.52 -5.03
N ALA A 94 1.98 -2.43 -3.88
CA ALA A 94 2.28 -1.16 -3.24
C ALA A 94 3.22 -0.29 -4.09
N ARG A 95 4.22 -0.91 -4.74
CA ARG A 95 5.05 -0.24 -5.75
C ARG A 95 4.21 0.29 -6.89
N ARG A 96 3.31 -0.53 -7.43
CA ARG A 96 2.48 -0.10 -8.55
C ARG A 96 1.55 1.04 -8.14
N ALA A 97 0.91 0.97 -6.97
CA ALA A 97 0.11 2.06 -6.40
C ALA A 97 0.91 3.36 -6.32
N TYR A 98 2.14 3.33 -5.80
CA TYR A 98 3.02 4.50 -5.73
C TYR A 98 3.36 5.06 -7.11
N GLU A 99 3.73 4.20 -8.06
CA GLU A 99 4.07 4.63 -9.43
C GLU A 99 2.85 5.24 -10.15
N SER A 100 1.66 4.66 -9.98
CA SER A 100 0.39 5.22 -10.49
C SER A 100 0.07 6.55 -9.83
N LEU A 101 0.20 6.64 -8.51
CA LEU A 101 -0.20 7.80 -7.73
C LEU A 101 0.70 9.01 -7.98
N SER A 102 2.01 8.79 -8.03
CA SER A 102 2.96 9.84 -8.39
C SER A 102 2.71 10.36 -9.82
N LEU A 103 2.38 9.47 -10.77
CA LEU A 103 1.99 9.90 -12.11
C LEU A 103 0.65 10.64 -12.11
N LEU A 104 -0.34 10.16 -11.35
CA LEU A 104 -1.64 10.82 -11.18
C LEU A 104 -1.43 12.24 -10.68
N HIS A 105 -0.62 12.41 -9.63
CA HIS A 105 -0.29 13.72 -9.07
C HIS A 105 0.38 14.62 -10.12
N LEU A 106 1.35 14.11 -10.86
CA LEU A 106 1.99 14.88 -11.92
C LEU A 106 0.99 15.31 -13.01
N CYS A 107 0.09 14.41 -13.42
CA CYS A 107 -0.96 14.68 -14.38
C CYS A 107 -1.97 15.71 -13.86
N THR A 108 -2.20 15.82 -12.55
CA THR A 108 -3.11 16.84 -11.98
C THR A 108 -2.47 18.22 -11.97
N VAL A 109 -1.17 18.32 -11.68
CA VAL A 109 -0.48 19.62 -11.57
C VAL A 109 0.12 20.12 -12.88
N GLU A 110 0.45 19.23 -13.82
CA GLU A 110 1.02 19.58 -15.11
C GLU A 110 0.28 18.86 -16.27
N PRO A 111 -0.75 19.49 -16.88
CA PRO A 111 -1.64 18.86 -17.87
C PRO A 111 -0.94 18.21 -19.08
N LYS A 112 0.23 18.74 -19.48
CA LYS A 112 1.03 18.20 -20.60
C LYS A 112 1.42 16.72 -20.40
N TRP A 113 1.51 16.24 -19.16
CA TRP A 113 1.82 14.84 -18.87
C TRP A 113 0.63 13.93 -19.11
N ALA A 114 -0.59 14.40 -18.83
CA ALA A 114 -1.79 13.66 -19.21
C ALA A 114 -1.87 13.52 -20.73
N THR A 115 -1.54 14.56 -21.51
CA THR A 115 -1.47 14.44 -22.98
C THR A 115 -0.44 13.40 -23.44
N LYS A 116 0.75 13.37 -22.83
CA LYS A 116 1.77 12.35 -23.12
C LYS A 116 1.27 10.94 -22.81
N TRP A 117 0.64 10.75 -21.65
CA TRP A 117 0.09 9.47 -21.23
C TRP A 117 -1.03 9.01 -22.16
N GLN A 118 -1.98 9.89 -22.47
CA GLN A 118 -3.09 9.63 -23.39
C GLN A 118 -2.60 9.22 -24.79
N ALA A 119 -1.45 9.74 -25.23
CA ALA A 119 -0.80 9.34 -26.49
C ALA A 119 -0.10 7.96 -26.43
N GLY A 120 -0.21 7.22 -25.31
CA GLY A 120 0.41 5.91 -25.11
C GLY A 120 1.90 5.97 -24.76
N LYS A 121 2.44 7.14 -24.39
CA LYS A 121 3.85 7.25 -24.03
C LYS A 121 4.11 6.59 -22.68
N GLN A 122 5.10 5.70 -22.63
CA GLN A 122 5.64 5.22 -21.36
C GLN A 122 6.38 6.36 -20.64
N ILE A 123 5.93 6.70 -19.43
CA ILE A 123 6.54 7.73 -18.58
C ILE A 123 7.26 7.02 -17.43
N GLY A 124 8.58 7.21 -17.34
CA GLY A 124 9.39 6.56 -16.31
C GLY A 124 9.20 7.23 -14.94
N ASN A 125 9.16 6.45 -13.86
CA ASN A 125 8.94 7.02 -12.52
C ASN A 125 10.06 8.01 -12.10
N ALA A 126 11.30 7.82 -12.56
CA ALA A 126 12.37 8.80 -12.35
C ALA A 126 12.06 10.17 -13.00
N GLU A 127 11.46 10.17 -14.20
CA GLU A 127 11.01 11.39 -14.88
C GLU A 127 9.86 12.05 -14.09
N VAL A 128 8.93 11.24 -13.55
CA VAL A 128 7.83 11.72 -12.71
C VAL A 128 8.34 12.40 -11.44
N ARG A 129 9.24 11.74 -10.69
CA ARG A 129 9.79 12.28 -9.44
C ARG A 129 10.55 13.58 -9.66
N LYS A 130 11.36 13.65 -10.71
CA LYS A 130 12.09 14.88 -11.06
C LYS A 130 11.14 16.03 -11.40
N ALA A 131 10.07 15.75 -12.15
CA ALA A 131 9.09 16.77 -12.52
C ALA A 131 8.29 17.27 -11.31
N LEU A 132 7.84 16.36 -10.43
CA LEU A 132 7.18 16.74 -9.18
C LEU A 132 8.13 17.50 -8.24
N GLY A 133 9.40 17.10 -8.14
CA GLY A 133 10.38 17.74 -7.26
C GLY A 133 10.70 19.20 -7.57
N VAL A 134 10.40 19.67 -8.78
CA VAL A 134 10.55 21.09 -9.17
C VAL A 134 9.24 21.86 -9.12
N HIS A 135 8.10 21.18 -9.00
CA HIS A 135 6.79 21.80 -9.05
C HIS A 135 6.38 22.33 -7.67
N PRO A 136 5.85 23.57 -7.52
CA PRO A 136 5.48 24.14 -6.21
C PRO A 136 4.41 23.35 -5.44
N MET A 137 3.61 22.58 -6.17
CA MET A 137 2.59 21.67 -5.61
C MET A 137 3.00 20.20 -5.68
N GLY A 138 4.24 19.90 -6.04
CA GLY A 138 4.75 18.54 -6.05
C GLY A 138 5.33 18.12 -4.71
N GLU A 139 5.98 16.98 -4.70
CA GLU A 139 6.65 16.40 -3.53
C GLU A 139 8.17 16.50 -3.67
N PRO A 140 8.95 16.61 -2.58
CA PRO A 140 10.41 16.61 -2.66
C PRO A 140 10.95 15.34 -3.33
N GLU A 141 11.88 15.50 -4.27
CA GLU A 141 12.44 14.37 -5.02
C GLU A 141 13.09 13.32 -4.11
N ALA A 142 13.76 13.76 -3.04
CA ALA A 142 14.40 12.89 -2.05
C ALA A 142 13.39 12.00 -1.32
N GLU A 143 12.29 12.57 -0.84
CA GLU A 143 11.23 11.82 -0.12
C GLU A 143 10.55 10.81 -1.06
N MET A 144 10.26 11.23 -2.29
CA MET A 144 9.76 10.31 -3.31
C MET A 144 10.76 9.20 -3.66
N GLN A 145 12.06 9.50 -3.69
CA GLN A 145 13.09 8.50 -3.92
C GLN A 145 13.17 7.49 -2.77
N GLU A 146 13.00 7.93 -1.53
CA GLU A 146 12.93 7.04 -0.36
C GLU A 146 11.71 6.11 -0.43
N LEU A 147 10.54 6.65 -0.75
CA LEU A 147 9.32 5.84 -0.96
C LEU A 147 9.50 4.84 -2.10
N TYR A 148 10.00 5.30 -3.25
CA TYR A 148 10.28 4.42 -4.38
C TYR A 148 11.28 3.32 -4.01
N LYS A 149 12.34 3.66 -3.26
CA LYS A 149 13.33 2.69 -2.79
C LYS A 149 12.66 1.66 -1.88
N PHE A 150 11.88 2.08 -0.90
CA PHE A 150 11.15 1.17 0.00
C PHE A 150 10.30 0.16 -0.78
N PHE A 151 9.45 0.64 -1.70
CA PHE A 151 8.58 -0.24 -2.48
C PHE A 151 9.34 -1.07 -3.54
N SER A 152 10.49 -0.60 -4.02
CA SER A 152 11.29 -1.29 -5.04
C SER A 152 12.30 -2.28 -4.49
N GLU A 153 12.89 -2.01 -3.32
CA GLU A 153 13.88 -2.86 -2.63
C GLU A 153 13.38 -4.28 -2.47
N ALA A 154 12.06 -4.39 -2.37
CA ALA A 154 11.36 -5.59 -2.02
C ALA A 154 10.46 -6.16 -3.12
N ALA A 155 10.30 -5.42 -4.22
CA ALA A 155 9.77 -5.96 -5.46
C ALA A 155 10.77 -6.92 -6.14
N HIS A 156 12.07 -6.79 -5.82
CA HIS A 156 13.10 -7.71 -6.26
C HIS A 156 13.39 -8.75 -5.16
N PRO A 157 13.38 -10.05 -5.48
CA PRO A 157 13.67 -11.08 -4.49
C PRO A 157 15.09 -10.92 -3.95
N ASN A 158 15.23 -10.78 -2.63
CA ASN A 158 16.51 -10.73 -1.95
C ASN A 158 16.44 -11.53 -0.64
N ARG A 159 17.60 -11.90 -0.09
CA ARG A 159 17.65 -12.81 1.07
C ARG A 159 17.16 -12.19 2.38
N SER A 160 17.21 -10.86 2.50
CA SER A 160 16.65 -10.14 3.64
C SER A 160 15.12 -10.11 3.66
N LEU A 161 14.46 -10.36 2.52
CA LEU A 161 13.00 -10.27 2.38
C LEU A 161 12.33 -11.59 1.97
N VAL A 162 13.10 -12.52 1.41
CA VAL A 162 12.67 -13.91 1.21
C VAL A 162 13.11 -14.71 2.43
N PRO A 163 12.19 -14.96 3.40
CA PRO A 163 12.55 -15.60 4.66
C PRO A 163 13.16 -16.97 4.40
N HIS A 164 14.17 -17.35 5.21
CA HIS A 164 14.61 -18.74 5.21
C HIS A 164 13.48 -19.60 5.73
N ARG A 165 13.10 -20.60 4.94
CA ARG A 165 12.03 -21.52 5.33
C ARG A 165 12.58 -22.85 5.87
N PHE A 166 13.91 -23.01 5.90
CA PHE A 166 14.60 -24.21 6.39
C PHE A 166 14.17 -25.49 5.68
N LEU A 167 13.78 -25.39 4.39
CA LEU A 167 13.38 -26.57 3.61
C LEU A 167 14.56 -27.53 3.49
N GLY A 168 14.43 -28.72 4.08
CA GLY A 168 15.52 -29.71 4.16
C GLY A 168 16.46 -29.52 5.36
N GLU A 169 16.30 -28.46 6.15
CA GLU A 169 17.10 -28.10 7.34
C GLU A 169 16.24 -28.19 8.62
N GLY A 170 15.48 -29.28 8.78
CA GLY A 170 14.55 -29.47 9.90
C GLY A 170 13.09 -29.13 9.58
N ASN A 171 12.83 -28.32 8.54
CA ASN A 171 11.50 -28.19 7.95
C ASN A 171 11.40 -29.02 6.67
N GLU A 172 10.46 -29.96 6.62
CA GLU A 172 10.32 -30.88 5.49
C GLU A 172 9.27 -30.41 4.45
N TYR A 173 8.47 -29.39 4.77
CA TYR A 173 7.49 -28.75 3.86
C TYR A 173 7.31 -27.26 4.19
N VAL A 174 7.28 -26.38 3.18
CA VAL A 174 7.35 -24.90 3.39
C VAL A 174 6.50 -24.05 2.44
N LEU A 175 5.73 -24.66 1.53
CA LEU A 175 4.89 -23.93 0.58
C LEU A 175 3.65 -23.39 1.30
N GLY A 176 3.30 -22.13 1.06
CA GLY A 176 2.17 -21.45 1.73
C GLY A 176 2.35 -21.19 3.23
N LEU A 177 3.29 -21.88 3.87
CA LEU A 177 3.83 -21.58 5.19
C LEU A 177 4.73 -20.35 5.09
N ILE A 178 4.13 -19.17 4.87
CA ILE A 178 4.74 -17.96 5.40
C ILE A 178 4.65 -18.15 6.91
N GLY A 179 5.80 -18.40 7.54
CA GLY A 179 5.92 -18.46 8.99
C GLY A 179 5.40 -17.17 9.64
N LYS A 180 5.45 -17.08 10.97
CA LYS A 180 5.03 -15.89 11.72
C LYS A 180 5.54 -14.63 11.01
N PRO A 181 4.66 -13.83 10.38
CA PRO A 181 5.11 -12.66 9.64
C PRO A 181 5.73 -11.70 10.65
N GLU A 182 6.83 -11.09 10.25
CA GLU A 182 7.51 -10.14 11.12
C GLU A 182 6.65 -8.88 11.24
N LEU A 183 6.15 -8.64 12.45
CA LEU A 183 5.22 -7.53 12.73
C LEU A 183 5.85 -6.16 12.42
N TYR A 184 7.17 -6.04 12.58
CA TYR A 184 7.92 -4.85 12.17
C TYR A 184 7.62 -4.48 10.70
N PHE A 185 7.77 -5.43 9.77
CA PHE A 185 7.50 -5.16 8.37
C PHE A 185 6.00 -4.93 8.11
N VAL A 186 5.11 -5.68 8.75
CA VAL A 186 3.65 -5.44 8.59
C VAL A 186 3.29 -4.00 8.99
N VAL A 187 3.79 -3.53 10.13
CA VAL A 187 3.52 -2.18 10.64
C VAL A 187 4.16 -1.10 9.77
N ASP A 188 5.40 -1.30 9.32
CA ASP A 188 6.08 -0.34 8.42
C ASP A 188 5.28 -0.17 7.11
N TYR A 189 4.73 -1.27 6.60
CA TYR A 189 3.83 -1.22 5.46
C TYR A 189 2.50 -0.56 5.72
N CYS A 190 1.81 -0.86 6.82
CA CYS A 190 0.58 -0.16 7.18
C CYS A 190 0.85 1.35 7.22
N SER A 191 2.01 1.74 7.74
CA SER A 191 2.46 3.14 7.81
C SER A 191 2.60 3.75 6.42
N LYS A 192 3.31 3.10 5.49
CA LYS A 192 3.53 3.59 4.12
C LYS A 192 2.28 3.51 3.24
N HIS A 193 1.46 2.49 3.42
CA HIS A 193 0.19 2.33 2.74
C HIS A 193 -0.82 3.41 3.14
N LEU A 194 -0.86 3.79 4.42
CA LEU A 194 -1.67 4.91 4.90
C LEU A 194 -1.21 6.25 4.30
N GLU A 195 0.10 6.46 4.13
CA GLU A 195 0.61 7.65 3.41
C GLU A 195 0.08 7.71 1.97
N LEU A 196 0.06 6.59 1.26
CA LEU A 196 -0.47 6.53 -0.12
C LEU A 196 -1.98 6.79 -0.18
N TRP A 197 -2.77 6.29 0.79
CA TRP A 197 -4.20 6.62 0.88
C TRP A 197 -4.43 8.11 1.09
N HIS A 198 -3.68 8.72 2.00
CA HIS A 198 -3.76 10.15 2.23
C HIS A 198 -3.40 10.94 0.97
N TRP A 199 -2.29 10.59 0.32
CA TRP A 199 -1.84 11.26 -0.90
C TRP A 199 -2.87 11.12 -2.02
N LEU A 200 -3.41 9.91 -2.27
CA LEU A 200 -4.49 9.71 -3.23
C LEU A 200 -5.67 10.65 -2.95
N ALA A 201 -6.20 10.60 -1.72
CA ALA A 201 -7.36 11.38 -1.33
C ALA A 201 -7.11 12.89 -1.46
N ALA A 202 -5.94 13.38 -1.04
CA ALA A 202 -5.55 14.78 -1.15
C ALA A 202 -5.50 15.23 -2.61
N THR A 203 -4.83 14.46 -3.47
CA THR A 203 -4.65 14.81 -4.88
C THR A 203 -5.98 14.87 -5.62
N VAL A 204 -6.84 13.86 -5.48
CA VAL A 204 -8.12 13.85 -6.21
C VAL A 204 -9.14 14.82 -5.64
N SER A 205 -9.18 14.97 -4.31
CA SER A 205 -10.06 15.97 -3.67
C SER A 205 -9.69 17.38 -4.12
N TYR A 206 -8.39 17.69 -4.18
CA TYR A 206 -7.94 18.98 -4.67
C TYR A 206 -8.26 19.19 -6.15
N PHE A 207 -8.00 18.20 -7.00
CA PHE A 207 -8.27 18.30 -8.44
C PHE A 207 -9.76 18.53 -8.73
N TYR A 208 -10.65 17.82 -8.04
CA TYR A 208 -12.09 17.92 -8.25
C TYR A 208 -12.82 18.94 -7.36
N ARG A 209 -12.10 19.75 -6.57
CA ARG A 209 -12.70 20.63 -5.55
C ARG A 209 -13.82 21.54 -6.06
N GLU A 210 -13.65 22.12 -7.25
CA GLU A 210 -14.62 23.04 -7.86
C GLU A 210 -15.87 22.31 -8.34
N SER A 211 -15.79 20.98 -8.51
CA SER A 211 -16.92 20.15 -8.97
C SER A 211 -17.63 19.48 -7.81
N ILE A 212 -16.88 18.85 -6.90
CA ILE A 212 -17.48 18.11 -5.79
C ILE A 212 -17.95 19.01 -4.66
N GLY A 213 -17.26 20.11 -4.35
CA GLY A 213 -17.61 21.00 -3.24
C GLY A 213 -19.05 21.56 -3.36
N PRO A 214 -19.46 22.11 -4.51
CA PRO A 214 -20.84 22.59 -4.70
C PRO A 214 -21.89 21.48 -4.74
N ALA A 215 -21.53 20.30 -5.24
CA ALA A 215 -22.45 19.15 -5.32
C ALA A 215 -22.62 18.43 -3.97
N ASP A 216 -21.60 18.54 -3.12
CA ASP A 216 -21.49 17.81 -1.87
C ASP A 216 -20.80 18.66 -0.80
N GLY A 217 -21.61 19.47 -0.11
CA GLY A 217 -21.12 20.41 0.90
C GLY A 217 -20.45 19.75 2.12
N ALA A 218 -20.65 18.44 2.35
CA ALA A 218 -20.05 17.72 3.47
C ALA A 218 -18.69 17.11 3.11
N TYR A 219 -18.37 16.94 1.82
CA TYR A 219 -17.20 16.20 1.35
C TYR A 219 -15.88 16.69 1.99
N PHE A 220 -15.65 18.00 1.98
CA PHE A 220 -14.40 18.56 2.50
C PHE A 220 -14.31 18.54 4.03
N GLN A 221 -15.45 18.62 4.73
CA GLN A 221 -15.48 18.42 6.17
C GLN A 221 -15.06 16.97 6.51
N GLU A 222 -15.67 16.00 5.84
CA GLU A 222 -15.36 14.58 6.06
C GLU A 222 -13.93 14.22 5.66
N TYR A 223 -13.41 14.80 4.57
CA TYR A 223 -12.00 14.69 4.20
C TYR A 223 -11.10 15.18 5.34
N ASN A 224 -11.41 16.35 5.91
CA ASN A 224 -10.60 16.95 6.96
C ASN A 224 -10.68 16.13 8.26
N GLU A 225 -11.87 15.65 8.62
CA GLU A 225 -12.06 14.74 9.75
C GLU A 225 -11.29 13.42 9.56
N CYS A 226 -11.31 12.85 8.36
CA CYS A 226 -10.51 11.66 8.04
C CYS A 226 -9.02 11.94 8.16
N PHE A 227 -8.54 13.08 7.66
CA PHE A 227 -7.15 13.48 7.80
C PHE A 227 -6.72 13.63 9.27
N GLU A 228 -7.52 14.32 10.09
CA GLU A 228 -7.21 14.50 11.51
C GLU A 228 -7.20 13.17 12.28
N GLN A 229 -8.11 12.26 11.96
CA GLN A 229 -8.15 10.91 12.56
C GLN A 229 -7.01 10.00 12.08
N ALA A 230 -6.45 10.24 10.89
CA ALA A 230 -5.31 9.47 10.38
C ALA A 230 -4.00 9.80 11.09
N LYS A 231 -3.83 11.03 11.57
CA LYS A 231 -2.61 11.47 12.27
C LYS A 231 -2.25 10.60 13.49
N PRO A 232 -3.16 10.35 14.46
CA PRO A 232 -2.83 9.49 15.61
C PRO A 232 -2.55 8.04 15.21
N VAL A 233 -3.24 7.50 14.20
CA VAL A 233 -2.98 6.14 13.69
C VAL A 233 -1.59 6.06 13.05
N LYS A 234 -1.25 7.04 12.21
CA LYS A 234 0.08 7.14 11.59
C LYS A 234 1.18 7.26 12.63
N LYS A 235 0.97 8.10 13.64
CA LYS A 235 1.88 8.27 14.76
C LYS A 235 2.09 6.95 15.52
N TRP A 236 0.99 6.27 15.88
CA TRP A 236 1.05 4.96 16.54
C TRP A 236 1.84 3.92 15.75
N LEU A 237 1.60 3.81 14.43
CA LEU A 237 2.33 2.90 13.56
C LEU A 237 3.84 3.19 13.59
N VAL A 238 4.23 4.45 13.42
CA VAL A 238 5.64 4.87 13.40
C VAL A 238 6.32 4.68 14.76
N GLU A 239 5.67 5.07 15.86
CA GLU A 239 6.22 4.97 17.21
C GLU A 239 6.36 3.51 17.69
N SER A 240 5.60 2.58 17.10
CA SER A 240 5.72 1.15 17.40
C SER A 240 6.93 0.49 16.71
N LEU A 241 7.45 1.07 15.61
CA LEU A 241 8.52 0.47 14.81
C LEU A 241 9.82 0.17 15.58
N PRO A 242 10.34 1.05 16.46
CA PRO A 242 11.59 0.77 17.18
C PRO A 242 11.49 -0.44 18.09
N GLN A 243 10.38 -0.59 18.82
CA GLN A 243 10.14 -1.74 19.68
C GLN A 243 10.02 -3.02 18.86
N LEU A 244 9.18 -3.02 17.81
CA LEU A 244 8.97 -4.18 16.95
C LEU A 244 10.26 -4.62 16.26
N ARG A 245 11.14 -3.67 15.90
CA ARG A 245 12.46 -3.96 15.35
C ARG A 245 13.37 -4.62 16.37
N ALA A 246 13.35 -4.17 17.63
CA ALA A 246 14.14 -4.79 18.69
C ALA A 246 13.69 -6.23 18.96
N GLU A 247 12.37 -6.46 19.03
CA GLU A 247 11.77 -7.79 19.19
C GLU A 247 12.13 -8.71 18.02
N ALA A 248 12.07 -8.22 16.78
CA ALA A 248 12.48 -9.00 15.60
C ALA A 248 13.94 -9.45 15.66
N ILE A 249 14.84 -8.57 16.11
CA ILE A 249 16.27 -8.89 16.29
C ILE A 249 16.47 -9.93 17.39
N GLU A 250 15.72 -9.83 18.49
CA GLU A 250 15.81 -10.76 19.62
C GLU A 250 15.33 -12.17 19.21
N ILE A 251 14.19 -12.27 18.51
CA ILE A 251 13.66 -13.52 17.98
C ILE A 251 14.66 -14.19 17.01
N ASP A 252 15.32 -13.43 16.13
CA ASP A 252 16.33 -13.97 15.20
C ASP A 252 17.57 -14.47 15.95
N ARG A 253 17.96 -13.84 17.06
CA ARG A 253 19.06 -14.31 17.92
C ARG A 253 18.72 -15.62 18.63
N GLU A 254 17.53 -15.72 19.19
CA GLU A 254 17.06 -16.94 19.86
C GLU A 254 16.91 -18.10 18.88
N GLY A 255 16.40 -17.84 17.67
CA GLY A 255 16.23 -18.85 16.62
C GLY A 255 17.53 -19.37 15.99
N ARG A 256 18.67 -18.69 16.20
CA ARG A 256 20.01 -19.14 15.79
C ARG A 256 20.77 -19.88 16.89
N SER A 257 20.20 -19.91 18.10
CA SER A 257 20.81 -20.53 19.29
C SER A 257 20.26 -21.95 19.56
N THR A 258 19.33 -22.42 18.74
CA THR A 258 18.72 -23.76 18.73
C THR A 258 19.09 -24.54 17.48
#